data_AF-A0A1Y3QT21-F1
#
_entry.id   AF-A0A1Y3QT21-F1
#
_cell.length_a   1.000
_cell.length_b   1.000
_cell.length_c   1.000
_cell.angle_alpha   90.00
_cell.angle_beta   90.00
_cell.angle_gamma   90.00
#
_symmetry.space_group_name_H-M   'P 1'
#
loop_
_entity.id
_entity.type
_entity.pdbx_description
1 polymer ?
#
loop_
_entity_poly.entity_id
_entity_poly.type
_entity_poly.pdbx_seq_one_letter_code
_entity_poly.pdbx_strand_id
1 'polypeptide(L)'
;MAARNRMLRAAAALLAFAAAAWPLPPAAAQDARTSASLQELVDQAEAGQTVRIPAGEYAGPVVVDKPLRLLAEDGARLVHHGPEPALRITADGVEVRGLIVEDAERRDAGTILVEADNVRLAELTIRTASRAVRMVGADGGEILDNAIEWAGGNVPVSRRGNGIDLYDSHRNRIAGNTVSDMHDGIYVEGGDGNVVEHNRVERSRYGIHLMYTGQTVVRDNSGSQNITGIMAMTSHGAEVTGNVFVKQHENVHSQGILLFDVRDSLFADNIVEGNRVGFYVEESHGNRITGNEIRQNYIGVQILSSAGNLIERNVFAGNVADAEAVDSAGNEVRENYWDAFAGLDADGDGRSDLPNPVNPFFLKLTGAVPAFQLFFGSPGMAFLEGLYASGREAWLEDAAPLMEPPETAGDDPDGRRPSDAAAGALGLTLLAAAVLNIWYWGLRRS
;
A
#
# COMPACT_ATOMS: atom_id res chain seq x y z
N MET A 1 26.56 62.82 41.00
CA MET A 1 25.93 62.98 42.33
C MET A 1 24.53 63.54 42.10
N ALA A 2 23.45 63.16 42.76
CA ALA A 2 23.06 61.99 43.54
C ALA A 2 21.54 62.19 43.76
N ALA A 3 20.83 61.08 44.00
CA ALA A 3 19.42 60.96 44.41
C ALA A 3 18.37 61.24 43.32
N ARG A 4 17.53 60.29 42.84
CA ARG A 4 16.95 59.07 43.44
C ARG A 4 16.25 59.34 44.76
N ASN A 5 15.03 59.89 44.72
CA ASN A 5 13.93 59.51 45.59
C ASN A 5 12.62 60.24 45.22
N ARG A 6 11.51 59.53 45.44
CA ARG A 6 10.09 59.94 45.29
C ARG A 6 9.47 59.63 43.94
N MET A 7 9.02 58.39 43.77
CA MET A 7 7.66 58.11 43.30
C MET A 7 7.40 56.61 43.41
N LEU A 8 7.16 56.17 44.64
CA LEU A 8 6.48 54.92 44.99
C LEU A 8 5.73 55.24 46.29
N ARG A 9 4.45 54.84 46.36
CA ARG A 9 3.49 54.98 47.47
C ARG A 9 2.54 56.18 47.38
N ALA A 10 1.52 56.04 46.54
CA ALA A 10 0.15 56.33 46.93
C ALA A 10 -0.73 55.27 46.26
N ALA A 11 -1.11 54.26 47.05
CA ALA A 11 -1.99 53.18 46.67
C ALA A 11 -3.45 53.64 46.72
N ALA A 12 -4.26 53.04 45.84
CA ALA A 12 -5.61 52.55 46.12
C ALA A 12 -6.60 53.48 46.84
N ALA A 13 -7.50 54.10 46.07
CA ALA A 13 -8.93 54.19 46.39
C ALA A 13 -9.64 54.97 45.27
N LEU A 14 -10.43 54.28 44.45
CA LEU A 14 -11.72 54.71 43.84
C LEU A 14 -12.01 53.84 42.60
N LEU A 15 -12.34 52.59 42.90
CA LEU A 15 -13.40 51.86 42.20
C LEU A 15 -14.70 52.63 42.37
N ALA A 16 -15.23 53.23 41.30
CA ALA A 16 -16.65 53.33 41.00
C ALA A 16 -16.88 54.26 39.80
N PHE A 17 -17.79 53.86 38.92
CA PHE A 17 -18.41 54.66 37.85
C PHE A 17 -17.61 54.92 36.56
N ALA A 18 -17.64 53.93 35.65
CA ALA A 18 -17.92 54.16 34.23
C ALA A 18 -18.31 52.83 33.56
N ALA A 19 -19.53 52.35 33.83
CA ALA A 19 -20.17 51.33 33.00
C ALA A 19 -20.57 51.98 31.66
N ALA A 20 -19.66 51.95 30.70
CA ALA A 20 -19.93 52.32 29.32
C ALA A 20 -20.26 51.06 28.52
N ALA A 21 -21.39 51.13 27.82
CA ALA A 21 -21.97 50.10 26.99
C ALA A 21 -20.96 49.49 26.00
N TRP A 22 -20.66 48.21 26.18
CA TRP A 22 -20.14 47.38 25.10
C TRP A 22 -21.36 46.74 24.41
N PRO A 23 -21.53 46.89 23.08
CA PRO A 23 -22.55 46.14 22.37
C PRO A 23 -22.17 44.66 22.47
N LEU A 24 -23.10 43.86 23.03
CA LEU A 24 -23.02 42.41 22.97
C LEU A 24 -22.90 42.02 21.48
N PRO A 25 -21.98 41.11 21.11
CA PRO A 25 -22.05 40.50 19.78
C PRO A 25 -23.43 39.86 19.64
N PRO A 26 -24.08 39.95 18.47
CA PRO A 26 -25.32 39.24 18.25
C PRO A 26 -25.07 37.78 18.59
N ALA A 27 -25.89 37.22 19.49
CA ALA A 27 -25.94 35.80 19.72
C ALA A 27 -25.99 35.15 18.34
N ALA A 28 -24.97 34.35 18.00
CA ALA A 28 -25.04 33.49 16.85
C ALA A 28 -26.31 32.67 17.06
N ALA A 29 -27.36 33.02 16.29
CA ALA A 29 -28.46 32.13 16.08
C ALA A 29 -27.81 30.87 15.53
N GLN A 30 -27.69 29.85 16.38
CA GLN A 30 -27.71 28.48 15.89
C GLN A 30 -29.03 28.41 15.12
N ASP A 31 -28.94 28.64 13.82
CA ASP A 31 -29.91 28.12 12.87
C ASP A 31 -29.87 26.61 13.09
N ALA A 32 -30.66 26.16 14.06
CA ALA A 32 -31.20 24.83 14.13
C ALA A 32 -32.13 24.69 12.93
N ARG A 33 -31.55 24.72 11.72
CA ARG A 33 -32.13 23.99 10.60
C ARG A 33 -32.09 22.57 11.08
N THR A 34 -33.23 22.08 11.54
CA THR A 34 -33.52 20.67 11.70
C THR A 34 -32.90 19.96 10.50
N SER A 35 -31.78 19.27 10.71
CA SER A 35 -31.19 18.45 9.67
C SER A 35 -32.28 17.47 9.27
N ALA A 36 -32.78 17.57 8.04
CA ALA A 36 -33.69 16.57 7.52
C ALA A 36 -33.04 15.21 7.75
N SER A 37 -33.78 14.21 8.22
CA SER A 37 -33.17 12.90 8.46
C SER A 37 -32.90 12.23 7.11
N LEU A 38 -31.68 11.72 6.90
CA LEU A 38 -31.38 10.96 5.68
C LEU A 38 -32.24 9.69 5.63
N GLN A 39 -32.57 9.12 6.80
CA GLN A 39 -33.52 8.01 6.88
C GLN A 39 -34.90 8.39 6.36
N GLU A 40 -35.42 9.58 6.67
CA GLU A 40 -36.73 10.02 6.17
C GLU A 40 -36.76 10.12 4.64
N LEU A 41 -35.66 10.55 4.01
CA LEU A 41 -35.53 10.56 2.55
C LEU A 41 -35.55 9.15 1.96
N VAL A 42 -34.90 8.19 2.63
CA VAL A 42 -34.90 6.76 2.24
C VAL A 42 -36.29 6.14 2.43
N ASP A 43 -36.96 6.43 3.54
CA ASP A 43 -38.27 5.88 3.89
C ASP A 43 -39.35 6.35 2.90
N GLN A 44 -39.32 7.63 2.52
CA GLN A 44 -40.26 8.24 1.58
C GLN A 44 -40.05 7.81 0.13
N ALA A 45 -38.86 7.32 -0.21
CA ALA A 45 -38.54 6.91 -1.57
C ALA A 45 -39.22 5.59 -1.95
N GLU A 46 -39.67 5.51 -3.20
CA GLU A 46 -40.15 4.28 -3.82
C GLU A 46 -38.96 3.40 -4.24
N ALA A 47 -39.16 2.08 -4.28
CA ALA A 47 -38.13 1.17 -4.74
C ALA A 47 -37.70 1.48 -6.19
N GLY A 48 -36.39 1.48 -6.45
CA GLY A 48 -35.76 1.88 -7.70
C GLY A 48 -35.61 3.38 -7.89
N GLN A 49 -36.13 4.21 -6.98
CA GLN A 49 -36.06 5.67 -7.10
C GLN A 49 -34.64 6.19 -6.89
N THR A 50 -34.33 7.29 -7.59
CA THR A 50 -33.15 8.11 -7.30
C THR A 50 -33.50 9.19 -6.28
N VAL A 51 -32.82 9.15 -5.14
CA VAL A 51 -32.90 10.14 -4.07
C VAL A 51 -31.69 11.05 -4.18
N ARG A 52 -31.92 12.33 -4.46
CA ARG A 52 -30.88 13.36 -4.35
C ARG A 52 -30.77 13.77 -2.88
N ILE A 53 -29.58 13.68 -2.31
CA ILE A 53 -29.31 14.09 -0.93
C ILE A 53 -28.71 15.50 -1.00
N PRO A 54 -29.46 16.55 -0.59
CA PRO A 54 -28.95 17.91 -0.60
C PRO A 54 -27.69 18.07 0.25
N ALA A 55 -26.90 19.09 -0.04
CA ALA A 55 -25.79 19.47 0.82
C ALA A 55 -26.29 19.76 2.25
N GLY A 56 -25.67 19.15 3.25
CA GLY A 56 -26.12 19.23 4.63
C GLY A 56 -25.51 18.15 5.51
N GLU A 57 -25.70 18.28 6.82
CA GLU A 57 -25.30 17.28 7.80
C GLU A 57 -26.50 16.43 8.20
N TYR A 58 -26.33 15.12 8.18
CA TYR A 58 -27.34 14.10 8.45
C TYR A 58 -26.84 13.20 9.58
N ALA A 59 -27.66 13.00 10.61
CA ALA A 59 -27.33 12.06 11.67
C ALA A 59 -27.63 10.62 11.22
N GLY A 60 -26.68 9.71 11.42
CA GLY A 60 -26.91 8.27 11.29
C GLY A 60 -27.54 7.65 12.55
N PRO A 61 -27.95 6.37 12.50
CA PRO A 61 -27.72 5.43 11.41
C PRO A 61 -28.73 5.57 10.27
N VAL A 62 -28.37 5.06 9.09
CA VAL A 62 -29.26 4.95 7.93
C VAL A 62 -29.30 3.50 7.46
N VAL A 63 -30.50 2.97 7.26
CA VAL A 63 -30.76 1.63 6.72
C VAL A 63 -31.42 1.78 5.35
N VAL A 64 -30.82 1.15 4.34
CA VAL A 64 -31.35 1.07 2.98
C VAL A 64 -31.84 -0.34 2.73
N ASP A 65 -33.16 -0.52 2.87
CA ASP A 65 -33.86 -1.81 2.83
C ASP A 65 -34.67 -2.04 1.55
N LYS A 66 -34.54 -1.13 0.58
CA LYS A 66 -35.14 -1.22 -0.75
C LYS A 66 -34.12 -0.74 -1.80
N PRO A 67 -34.18 -1.23 -3.05
CA PRO A 67 -33.27 -0.77 -4.10
C PRO A 67 -33.40 0.74 -4.28
N LEU A 68 -32.31 1.49 -4.17
CA LEU A 68 -32.33 2.96 -4.28
C LEU A 68 -31.03 3.46 -4.90
N ARG A 69 -31.08 4.64 -5.53
CA ARG A 69 -29.89 5.39 -5.94
C ARG A 69 -29.78 6.65 -5.11
N LEU A 70 -28.89 6.64 -4.13
CA LEU A 70 -28.61 7.75 -3.23
C LEU A 70 -27.48 8.60 -3.82
N LEU A 71 -27.83 9.74 -4.42
CA LEU A 71 -26.87 10.64 -5.05
C LEU A 71 -26.69 11.89 -4.19
N ALA A 72 -25.57 11.99 -3.49
CA ALA A 72 -25.23 13.14 -2.68
C ALA A 72 -24.77 14.34 -3.53
N GLU A 73 -25.29 15.51 -3.20
CA GLU A 73 -24.74 16.78 -3.64
C GLU A 73 -23.47 17.11 -2.82
N ASP A 74 -22.56 17.89 -3.40
CA ASP A 74 -21.31 18.29 -2.77
C ASP A 74 -21.54 18.87 -1.36
N GLY A 75 -20.97 18.22 -0.35
CA GLY A 75 -21.09 18.61 1.05
C GLY A 75 -22.18 17.91 1.85
N ALA A 76 -22.91 16.95 1.27
CA ALA A 76 -23.76 16.04 2.04
C ALA A 76 -22.90 15.12 2.93
N ARG A 77 -23.14 15.17 4.25
CA ARG A 77 -22.36 14.46 5.28
C ARG A 77 -23.26 13.60 6.14
N LEU A 78 -22.94 12.32 6.26
CA LEU A 78 -23.51 11.41 7.24
C LEU A 78 -22.56 11.32 8.45
N VAL A 79 -22.99 11.85 9.58
CA VAL A 79 -22.21 11.83 10.83
C VAL A 79 -22.85 10.84 11.80
N HIS A 80 -22.05 9.91 12.32
CA HIS A 80 -22.54 8.88 13.23
C HIS A 80 -21.71 8.76 14.51
N HIS A 81 -22.41 8.57 15.64
CA HIS A 81 -21.84 8.45 16.99
C HIS A 81 -22.46 7.27 17.79
N GLY A 82 -23.30 6.45 17.17
CA GLY A 82 -23.96 5.32 17.84
C GLY A 82 -23.13 4.04 17.76
N PRO A 83 -23.64 2.90 18.26
CA PRO A 83 -22.99 1.58 18.17
C PRO A 83 -23.29 0.80 16.87
N GLU A 84 -24.32 1.20 16.12
CA GLU A 84 -24.73 0.59 14.85
C GLU A 84 -23.84 1.06 13.67
N PRO A 85 -23.84 0.41 12.51
CA PRO A 85 -23.23 0.97 11.30
C PRO A 85 -23.81 2.37 10.99
N ALA A 86 -23.00 3.29 10.49
CA ALA A 86 -23.49 4.59 10.03
C ALA A 86 -24.45 4.41 8.86
N LEU A 87 -24.11 3.51 7.93
CA LEU A 87 -24.92 3.13 6.79
C LEU A 87 -24.98 1.60 6.69
N ARG A 88 -26.19 1.04 6.69
CA ARG A 88 -26.43 -0.39 6.50
C ARG A 88 -27.26 -0.60 5.24
N ILE A 89 -26.78 -1.45 4.33
CA ILE A 89 -27.43 -1.75 3.05
C ILE A 89 -27.83 -3.22 3.06
N THR A 90 -29.14 -3.48 3.04
CA THR A 90 -29.71 -4.83 3.08
C THR A 90 -30.56 -5.16 1.86
N ALA A 91 -30.64 -4.25 0.89
CA ALA A 91 -31.34 -4.46 -0.37
C ALA A 91 -30.38 -4.45 -1.55
N ASP A 92 -30.65 -5.33 -2.51
CA ASP A 92 -29.84 -5.47 -3.71
C ASP A 92 -29.97 -4.24 -4.61
N GLY A 93 -28.94 -4.00 -5.44
CA GLY A 93 -28.97 -2.98 -6.48
C GLY A 93 -28.99 -1.55 -5.94
N VAL A 94 -28.55 -1.34 -4.71
CA VAL A 94 -28.41 -0.01 -4.11
C VAL A 94 -27.15 0.68 -4.65
N GLU A 95 -27.28 1.93 -5.07
CA GLU A 95 -26.17 2.82 -5.40
C GLU A 95 -26.08 3.92 -4.34
N VAL A 96 -24.89 4.16 -3.79
CA VAL A 96 -24.58 5.32 -2.95
C VAL A 96 -23.40 6.04 -3.56
N ARG A 97 -23.58 7.32 -3.88
CA ARG A 97 -22.59 8.12 -4.60
C ARG A 97 -22.37 9.49 -3.97
N GLY A 98 -21.10 9.88 -3.83
CA GLY A 98 -20.71 11.25 -3.45
C GLY A 98 -20.86 11.60 -1.97
N LEU A 99 -21.26 10.65 -1.13
CA LEU A 99 -21.55 10.91 0.29
C LEU A 99 -20.25 10.97 1.10
N ILE A 100 -20.16 11.96 2.00
CA ILE A 100 -19.12 12.01 3.02
C ILE A 100 -19.65 11.27 4.26
N VAL A 101 -18.93 10.27 4.75
CA VAL A 101 -19.30 9.50 5.95
C VAL A 101 -18.24 9.70 7.03
N GLU A 102 -18.66 10.18 8.19
CA GLU A 102 -17.79 10.43 9.33
C GLU A 102 -18.27 9.63 10.55
N ASP A 103 -17.41 8.72 11.00
CA ASP A 103 -17.68 7.81 12.09
C ASP A 103 -16.45 7.67 12.99
N ALA A 104 -16.40 8.47 14.06
CA ALA A 104 -15.28 8.46 15.00
C ALA A 104 -15.38 7.36 16.06
N GLU A 105 -16.45 6.57 16.03
CA GLU A 105 -16.72 5.54 17.03
C GLU A 105 -16.23 4.17 16.56
N ARG A 106 -15.71 3.39 17.49
CA ARG A 106 -15.04 2.12 17.22
C ARG A 106 -16.02 0.95 17.34
N ARG A 107 -16.17 0.17 16.27
CA ARG A 107 -17.09 -0.97 16.16
C ARG A 107 -16.52 -2.09 15.29
N ASP A 108 -17.08 -3.29 15.42
CA ASP A 108 -16.67 -4.45 14.61
C ASP A 108 -17.38 -4.52 13.24
N ALA A 109 -18.66 -4.13 13.20
CA ALA A 109 -19.53 -4.23 12.01
C ALA A 109 -19.06 -3.40 10.80
N GLY A 110 -18.21 -2.39 11.03
CA GLY A 110 -17.82 -1.41 10.02
C GLY A 110 -18.74 -0.20 9.97
N THR A 111 -18.23 0.90 9.40
CA THR A 111 -18.96 2.18 9.25
C THR A 111 -20.04 2.06 8.19
N ILE A 112 -19.72 1.44 7.05
CA ILE A 112 -20.68 1.02 6.04
C ILE A 112 -20.73 -0.51 6.04
N LEU A 113 -21.91 -1.07 6.31
CA LEU A 113 -22.15 -2.51 6.27
C LEU A 113 -23.04 -2.86 5.07
N VAL A 114 -22.57 -3.77 4.23
CA VAL A 114 -23.25 -4.25 3.03
C VAL A 114 -23.52 -5.75 3.17
N GLU A 115 -24.80 -6.11 3.14
CA GLU A 115 -25.30 -7.48 3.29
C GLU A 115 -26.24 -7.85 2.11
N ALA A 116 -25.96 -7.29 0.92
CA ALA A 116 -26.81 -7.38 -0.26
C ALA A 116 -26.00 -7.32 -1.56
N ASP A 117 -26.57 -7.87 -2.64
CA ASP A 117 -25.89 -8.06 -3.91
C ASP A 117 -25.98 -6.82 -4.82
N ASN A 118 -25.05 -6.71 -5.77
CA ASN A 118 -25.03 -5.68 -6.81
C ASN A 118 -25.07 -4.25 -6.23
N VAL A 119 -24.48 -4.05 -5.05
CA VAL A 119 -24.37 -2.75 -4.39
C VAL A 119 -23.20 -1.97 -4.96
N ARG A 120 -23.44 -0.70 -5.29
CA ARG A 120 -22.42 0.22 -5.82
C ARG A 120 -22.15 1.35 -4.82
N LEU A 121 -20.93 1.40 -4.29
CA LEU A 121 -20.44 2.49 -3.45
C LEU A 121 -19.38 3.28 -4.24
N ALA A 122 -19.74 4.50 -4.68
CA ALA A 122 -18.93 5.27 -5.59
C ALA A 122 -18.62 6.68 -5.07
N GLU A 123 -17.40 7.18 -5.27
CA GLU A 123 -17.03 8.58 -4.98
C GLU A 123 -17.32 9.00 -3.52
N LEU A 124 -17.24 8.05 -2.57
CA LEU A 124 -17.46 8.32 -1.16
C LEU A 124 -16.18 8.85 -0.52
N THR A 125 -16.34 9.72 0.48
CA THR A 125 -15.25 10.08 1.40
C THR A 125 -15.56 9.52 2.77
N ILE A 126 -14.79 8.55 3.25
CA ILE A 126 -15.05 7.83 4.50
C ILE A 126 -13.92 8.09 5.49
N ARG A 127 -14.27 8.72 6.62
CA ARG A 127 -13.40 8.93 7.78
C ARG A 127 -13.90 8.07 8.93
N THR A 128 -13.11 7.07 9.33
CA THR A 128 -13.60 6.06 10.29
C THR A 128 -12.60 5.69 11.38
N ALA A 129 -13.11 5.37 12.58
CA ALA A 129 -12.38 4.71 13.66
C ALA A 129 -12.59 3.18 13.69
N SER A 130 -13.15 2.61 12.62
CA SER A 130 -13.58 1.22 12.48
C SER A 130 -13.14 0.64 11.14
N ARG A 131 -13.68 -0.52 10.75
CA ARG A 131 -13.63 -0.93 9.33
C ARG A 131 -14.44 0.08 8.51
N ALA A 132 -13.96 0.51 7.34
CA ALA A 132 -14.66 1.55 6.58
C ALA A 132 -15.86 0.99 5.82
N VAL A 133 -15.62 0.03 4.93
CA VAL A 133 -16.63 -0.72 4.19
C VAL A 133 -16.48 -2.19 4.53
N ARG A 134 -17.54 -2.81 5.04
CA ARG A 134 -17.59 -4.25 5.29
C ARG A 134 -18.69 -4.87 4.43
N MET A 135 -18.32 -5.80 3.56
CA MET A 135 -19.20 -6.60 2.73
C MET A 135 -19.26 -8.02 3.32
N VAL A 136 -20.46 -8.53 3.56
CA VAL A 136 -20.68 -9.85 4.16
C VAL A 136 -21.68 -10.61 3.30
N GLY A 137 -21.23 -11.64 2.59
CA GLY A 137 -22.12 -12.39 1.69
C GLY A 137 -22.69 -11.55 0.55
N ALA A 138 -21.94 -10.54 0.07
CA ALA A 138 -22.42 -9.56 -0.90
C ALA A 138 -21.69 -9.75 -2.24
N ASP A 139 -22.44 -10.11 -3.27
CA ASP A 139 -21.89 -10.49 -4.58
C ASP A 139 -22.09 -9.43 -5.66
N GLY A 140 -21.17 -9.38 -6.62
CA GLY A 140 -21.34 -8.57 -7.83
C GLY A 140 -21.39 -7.07 -7.60
N GLY A 141 -20.98 -6.60 -6.42
CA GLY A 141 -20.92 -5.20 -6.04
C GLY A 141 -19.70 -4.48 -6.60
N GLU A 142 -19.74 -3.15 -6.51
CA GLU A 142 -18.68 -2.26 -6.98
C GLU A 142 -18.32 -1.22 -5.92
N ILE A 143 -17.04 -1.18 -5.53
CA ILE A 143 -16.48 -0.16 -4.63
C ILE A 143 -15.52 0.70 -5.45
N LEU A 144 -15.96 1.89 -5.83
CA LEU A 144 -15.32 2.68 -6.89
C LEU A 144 -14.93 4.09 -6.46
N ASP A 145 -13.70 4.49 -6.75
CA ASP A 145 -13.24 5.87 -6.62
C ASP A 145 -13.48 6.50 -5.23
N ASN A 146 -13.43 5.67 -4.17
CA ASN A 146 -13.64 6.13 -2.80
C ASN A 146 -12.33 6.58 -2.15
N ALA A 147 -12.41 7.58 -1.27
CA ALA A 147 -11.32 8.01 -0.40
C ALA A 147 -11.60 7.54 1.04
N ILE A 148 -10.72 6.68 1.58
CA ILE A 148 -10.86 6.06 2.89
C ILE A 148 -9.66 6.40 3.76
N GLU A 149 -9.91 6.95 4.95
CA GLU A 149 -8.86 7.26 5.92
C GLU A 149 -9.26 6.94 7.36
N TRP A 150 -8.25 6.55 8.14
CA TRP A 150 -8.39 6.33 9.57
C TRP A 150 -8.53 7.64 10.36
N ALA A 151 -9.57 7.73 11.17
CA ALA A 151 -9.89 8.87 12.04
C ALA A 151 -9.94 8.50 13.54
N GLY A 152 -9.67 7.25 13.92
CA GLY A 152 -9.75 6.76 15.30
C GLY A 152 -8.58 7.11 16.22
N GLY A 153 -7.89 8.22 15.95
CA GLY A 153 -6.75 8.70 16.74
C GLY A 153 -5.44 7.91 16.56
N ASN A 154 -4.43 8.25 17.37
CA ASN A 154 -3.09 7.66 17.26
C ASN A 154 -3.02 6.29 17.97
N VAL A 155 -3.40 5.25 17.24
CA VAL A 155 -3.25 3.85 17.67
C VAL A 155 -2.28 3.09 16.76
N PRO A 156 -1.60 2.05 17.26
CA PRO A 156 -0.81 1.16 16.42
C PRO A 156 -1.65 0.61 15.26
N VAL A 157 -1.03 0.42 14.09
CA VAL A 157 -1.69 -0.09 12.87
C VAL A 157 -2.44 -1.40 13.14
N SER A 158 -1.89 -2.30 13.96
CA SER A 158 -2.52 -3.58 14.38
C SER A 158 -3.83 -3.43 15.15
N ARG A 159 -4.15 -2.22 15.62
CA ARG A 159 -5.42 -1.91 16.28
C ARG A 159 -6.34 -1.08 15.39
N ARG A 160 -6.02 -0.80 14.13
CA ARG A 160 -6.94 -0.07 13.24
C ARG A 160 -7.97 -1.03 12.64
N GLY A 161 -8.99 -0.50 11.99
CA GLY A 161 -9.91 -1.31 11.18
C GLY A 161 -9.38 -1.45 9.75
N ASN A 162 -9.90 -2.42 9.01
CA ASN A 162 -9.61 -2.57 7.58
C ASN A 162 -10.30 -1.46 6.76
N GLY A 163 -9.74 -1.06 5.63
CA GLY A 163 -10.36 -0.07 4.75
C GLY A 163 -11.60 -0.65 4.07
N ILE A 164 -11.37 -1.54 3.12
CA ILE A 164 -12.39 -2.30 2.41
C ILE A 164 -12.23 -3.76 2.84
N ASP A 165 -13.27 -4.35 3.41
CA ASP A 165 -13.27 -5.68 4.02
C ASP A 165 -14.37 -6.53 3.38
N LEU A 166 -13.98 -7.52 2.59
CA LEU A 166 -14.88 -8.48 1.95
C LEU A 166 -14.79 -9.81 2.68
N TYR A 167 -15.92 -10.30 3.17
CA TYR A 167 -16.04 -11.61 3.80
C TYR A 167 -17.08 -12.43 3.04
N ASP A 168 -16.65 -13.60 2.54
CA ASP A 168 -17.50 -14.56 1.81
C ASP A 168 -18.28 -13.87 0.68
N SER A 169 -17.59 -13.03 -0.09
CA SER A 169 -18.18 -12.12 -1.08
C SER A 169 -17.48 -12.29 -2.43
N HIS A 170 -18.23 -12.53 -3.50
CA HIS A 170 -17.72 -13.00 -4.78
C HIS A 170 -17.98 -12.03 -5.93
N ARG A 171 -17.12 -12.08 -6.95
CA ARG A 171 -17.29 -11.34 -8.22
C ARG A 171 -17.48 -9.83 -8.04
N ASN A 172 -16.90 -9.27 -6.99
CA ASN A 172 -16.92 -7.84 -6.72
C ASN A 172 -15.79 -7.12 -7.44
N ARG A 173 -16.01 -5.84 -7.72
CA ARG A 173 -15.01 -4.96 -8.35
C ARG A 173 -14.63 -3.83 -7.40
N ILE A 174 -13.36 -3.78 -7.01
CA ILE A 174 -12.79 -2.76 -6.13
C ILE A 174 -11.80 -1.96 -6.99
N ALA A 175 -12.19 -0.77 -7.42
CA ALA A 175 -11.40 0.00 -8.38
C ALA A 175 -11.24 1.49 -8.08
N GLY A 176 -10.06 2.03 -8.34
CA GLY A 176 -9.81 3.48 -8.25
C GLY A 176 -9.81 4.05 -6.83
N ASN A 177 -9.87 3.21 -5.79
CA ASN A 177 -9.96 3.68 -4.41
C ASN A 177 -8.61 4.15 -3.89
N THR A 178 -8.64 5.19 -3.04
CA THR A 178 -7.48 5.60 -2.24
C THR A 178 -7.75 5.25 -0.78
N VAL A 179 -6.97 4.33 -0.24
CA VAL A 179 -7.09 3.86 1.14
C VAL A 179 -5.82 4.18 1.90
N SER A 180 -5.94 4.78 3.07
CA SER A 180 -4.76 5.12 3.86
C SER A 180 -4.94 4.96 5.35
N ASP A 181 -3.82 4.66 6.01
CA ASP A 181 -3.73 4.59 7.46
C ASP A 181 -4.65 3.53 8.10
N MET A 182 -5.07 2.52 7.34
CA MET A 182 -5.91 1.41 7.82
C MET A 182 -5.06 0.26 8.38
N HIS A 183 -5.70 -0.73 9.01
CA HIS A 183 -5.04 -1.98 9.37
C HIS A 183 -4.63 -2.74 8.10
N ASP A 184 -5.56 -3.37 7.40
CA ASP A 184 -5.35 -3.75 6.00
C ASP A 184 -6.13 -2.76 5.11
N GLY A 185 -5.54 -2.32 4.00
CA GLY A 185 -6.23 -1.38 3.13
C GLY A 185 -7.40 -2.03 2.42
N ILE A 186 -7.13 -3.10 1.68
CA ILE A 186 -8.12 -3.94 1.02
C ILE A 186 -7.92 -5.37 1.49
N TYR A 187 -8.94 -5.94 2.14
CA TYR A 187 -8.95 -7.28 2.70
C TYR A 187 -10.06 -8.11 2.04
N VAL A 188 -9.71 -9.28 1.52
CA VAL A 188 -10.65 -10.23 0.90
C VAL A 188 -10.45 -11.59 1.55
N GLU A 189 -11.51 -12.10 2.18
CA GLU A 189 -11.53 -13.41 2.85
C GLU A 189 -12.64 -14.30 2.29
N GLY A 190 -12.29 -15.52 1.85
CA GLY A 190 -13.26 -16.53 1.41
C GLY A 190 -13.97 -16.22 0.08
N GLY A 191 -13.62 -15.13 -0.59
CA GLY A 191 -14.25 -14.67 -1.83
C GLY A 191 -13.54 -15.15 -3.10
N ASP A 192 -14.32 -15.40 -4.15
CA ASP A 192 -13.84 -15.89 -5.46
C ASP A 192 -14.14 -14.91 -6.60
N GLY A 193 -13.24 -14.84 -7.57
CA GLY A 193 -13.45 -14.08 -8.80
C GLY A 193 -13.55 -12.56 -8.59
N ASN A 194 -13.05 -12.05 -7.47
CA ASN A 194 -13.02 -10.62 -7.21
C ASN A 194 -11.94 -9.94 -8.08
N VAL A 195 -12.15 -8.67 -8.40
CA VAL A 195 -11.21 -7.85 -9.17
C VAL A 195 -10.83 -6.63 -8.35
N VAL A 196 -9.55 -6.53 -7.98
CA VAL A 196 -8.95 -5.41 -7.25
C VAL A 196 -8.00 -4.69 -8.20
N GLU A 197 -8.40 -3.53 -8.71
CA GLU A 197 -7.64 -2.84 -9.76
C GLU A 197 -7.47 -1.33 -9.56
N HIS A 198 -6.35 -0.77 -10.00
CA HIS A 198 -6.13 0.68 -10.00
C HIS A 198 -6.31 1.37 -8.64
N ASN A 199 -6.13 0.66 -7.53
CA ASN A 199 -6.22 1.22 -6.18
C ASN A 199 -4.88 1.77 -5.72
N ARG A 200 -4.92 2.77 -4.84
CA ARG A 200 -3.77 3.29 -4.10
C ARG A 200 -3.92 2.99 -2.62
N VAL A 201 -2.99 2.23 -2.05
CA VAL A 201 -3.00 1.90 -0.62
C VAL A 201 -1.70 2.28 0.07
N GLU A 202 -1.79 3.10 1.12
CA GLU A 202 -0.61 3.63 1.80
C GLU A 202 -0.71 3.57 3.32
N ARG A 203 0.44 3.40 4.00
CA ARG A 203 0.56 3.46 5.47
C ARG A 203 -0.33 2.46 6.22
N SER A 204 -0.58 1.30 5.62
CA SER A 204 -1.32 0.19 6.23
C SER A 204 -0.40 -0.97 6.61
N ARG A 205 -0.91 -1.98 7.33
CA ARG A 205 -0.19 -3.24 7.53
C ARG A 205 -0.01 -3.91 6.17
N TYR A 206 -1.11 -4.27 5.53
CA TYR A 206 -1.11 -4.79 4.18
C TYR A 206 -1.79 -3.82 3.23
N GLY A 207 -1.19 -3.59 2.07
CA GLY A 207 -1.84 -2.83 1.01
C GLY A 207 -3.08 -3.58 0.52
N ILE A 208 -2.85 -4.79 0.02
CA ILE A 208 -3.89 -5.74 -0.41
C ILE A 208 -3.63 -7.06 0.28
N HIS A 209 -4.67 -7.65 0.87
CA HIS A 209 -4.59 -8.91 1.60
C HIS A 209 -5.67 -9.88 1.10
N LEU A 210 -5.23 -10.97 0.50
CA LEU A 210 -6.07 -12.09 0.05
C LEU A 210 -5.91 -13.26 1.01
N MET A 211 -7.01 -13.77 1.54
CA MET A 211 -7.03 -14.89 2.47
C MET A 211 -8.11 -15.89 2.05
N TYR A 212 -7.74 -17.14 1.78
CA TYR A 212 -8.70 -18.16 1.33
C TYR A 212 -9.47 -17.76 0.06
N THR A 213 -8.79 -17.19 -0.92
CA THR A 213 -9.41 -16.71 -2.17
C THR A 213 -9.08 -17.59 -3.37
N GLY A 214 -10.02 -17.70 -4.31
CA GLY A 214 -9.84 -18.35 -5.60
C GLY A 214 -10.01 -17.38 -6.77
N GLN A 215 -9.16 -17.50 -7.79
CA GLN A 215 -9.31 -16.81 -9.08
C GLN A 215 -9.48 -15.28 -8.97
N THR A 216 -8.89 -14.67 -7.93
CA THR A 216 -8.94 -13.22 -7.72
C THR A 216 -7.89 -12.53 -8.57
N VAL A 217 -8.29 -11.44 -9.22
CA VAL A 217 -7.41 -10.61 -10.04
C VAL A 217 -7.01 -9.38 -9.24
N VAL A 218 -5.70 -9.15 -9.09
CA VAL A 218 -5.11 -7.98 -8.45
C VAL A 218 -4.20 -7.31 -9.45
N ARG A 219 -4.66 -6.24 -10.11
CA ARG A 219 -3.87 -5.61 -11.16
C ARG A 219 -3.76 -4.10 -11.11
N ASP A 220 -2.63 -3.57 -11.57
CA ASP A 220 -2.40 -2.12 -11.72
C ASP A 220 -2.63 -1.32 -10.42
N ASN A 221 -2.45 -1.95 -9.25
CA ASN A 221 -2.54 -1.26 -7.97
C ASN A 221 -1.18 -0.68 -7.58
N SER A 222 -1.21 0.34 -6.73
CA SER A 222 0.00 0.95 -6.19
C SER A 222 -0.04 1.05 -4.67
N GLY A 223 1.12 0.90 -4.04
CA GLY A 223 1.21 1.12 -2.60
C GLY A 223 2.62 1.41 -2.11
N SER A 224 2.69 2.21 -1.04
CA SER A 224 3.94 2.58 -0.40
C SER A 224 3.75 2.76 1.11
N GLN A 225 4.84 2.65 1.86
CA GLN A 225 4.84 2.80 3.31
C GLN A 225 3.90 1.83 4.05
N ASN A 226 3.41 0.77 3.40
CA ASN A 226 2.71 -0.32 4.07
C ASN A 226 3.72 -1.25 4.75
N ILE A 227 3.34 -2.12 5.68
CA ILE A 227 4.30 -3.15 6.17
C ILE A 227 4.58 -4.16 5.05
N THR A 228 3.54 -4.65 4.39
CA THR A 228 3.65 -5.48 3.18
C THR A 228 2.77 -4.88 2.08
N GLY A 229 3.24 -4.90 0.83
CA GLY A 229 2.46 -4.40 -0.30
C GLY A 229 1.25 -5.29 -0.59
N ILE A 230 1.51 -6.52 -1.04
CA ILE A 230 0.48 -7.55 -1.26
C ILE A 230 0.78 -8.76 -0.36
N MET A 231 -0.22 -9.24 0.37
CA MET A 231 -0.21 -10.52 1.08
C MET A 231 -1.23 -11.46 0.42
N ALA A 232 -0.77 -12.55 -0.17
CA ALA A 232 -1.63 -13.64 -0.63
C ALA A 232 -1.44 -14.86 0.28
N MET A 233 -2.52 -15.31 0.92
CA MET A 233 -2.51 -16.38 1.91
C MET A 233 -3.53 -17.45 1.57
N THR A 234 -3.09 -18.71 1.56
CA THR A 234 -3.94 -19.90 1.35
C THR A 234 -4.91 -19.71 0.18
N SER A 235 -4.38 -19.24 -0.95
CA SER A 235 -5.17 -18.82 -2.12
C SER A 235 -4.71 -19.53 -3.39
N HIS A 236 -5.58 -19.66 -4.39
CA HIS A 236 -5.27 -20.39 -5.62
C HIS A 236 -5.75 -19.69 -6.90
N GLY A 237 -4.98 -19.84 -7.98
CA GLY A 237 -5.33 -19.28 -9.28
C GLY A 237 -5.41 -17.75 -9.30
N ALA A 238 -4.72 -17.06 -8.38
CA ALA A 238 -4.69 -15.61 -8.36
C ALA A 238 -3.89 -15.07 -9.56
N GLU A 239 -4.30 -13.92 -10.09
CA GLU A 239 -3.56 -13.16 -11.09
C GLU A 239 -3.15 -11.83 -10.49
N VAL A 240 -1.86 -11.68 -10.20
CA VAL A 240 -1.27 -10.48 -9.58
C VAL A 240 -0.36 -9.80 -10.59
N THR A 241 -0.88 -8.81 -11.32
CA THR A 241 -0.21 -8.25 -12.50
C THR A 241 -0.09 -6.73 -12.54
N GLY A 242 1.03 -6.19 -13.05
CA GLY A 242 1.16 -4.74 -13.27
C GLY A 242 1.18 -3.88 -12.00
N ASN A 243 1.34 -4.47 -10.81
CA ASN A 243 1.27 -3.72 -9.55
C ASN A 243 2.60 -3.05 -9.21
N VAL A 244 2.54 -1.90 -8.52
CA VAL A 244 3.71 -1.10 -8.14
C VAL A 244 3.77 -0.94 -6.62
N PHE A 245 4.63 -1.73 -5.98
CA PHE A 245 4.81 -1.72 -4.52
C PHE A 245 6.24 -1.35 -4.15
N VAL A 246 6.41 -0.05 -3.87
CA VAL A 246 7.71 0.58 -3.67
C VAL A 246 7.86 1.11 -2.25
N LYS A 247 9.04 0.91 -1.66
CA LYS A 247 9.42 1.46 -0.35
C LYS A 247 8.31 1.26 0.68
N GLN A 248 7.95 -0.01 0.88
CA GLN A 248 7.19 -0.39 2.07
C GLN A 248 7.97 0.02 3.32
N HIS A 249 7.31 -0.02 4.48
CA HIS A 249 7.78 0.50 5.75
C HIS A 249 9.22 0.06 6.05
N GLU A 250 10.03 0.94 6.63
CA GLU A 250 11.41 0.68 7.04
C GLU A 250 11.44 -0.18 8.33
N ASN A 251 10.88 -1.38 8.31
CA ASN A 251 11.00 -2.35 9.40
C ASN A 251 11.49 -3.71 8.89
N VAL A 252 11.86 -4.59 9.83
CA VAL A 252 12.43 -5.90 9.54
C VAL A 252 11.47 -6.89 8.87
N HIS A 253 10.17 -6.59 8.85
CA HIS A 253 9.11 -7.39 8.25
C HIS A 253 8.63 -6.83 6.90
N SER A 254 9.36 -5.87 6.33
CA SER A 254 8.96 -5.18 5.10
C SER A 254 9.03 -6.09 3.87
N GLN A 255 7.89 -6.42 3.26
CA GLN A 255 7.87 -7.16 2.00
C GLN A 255 7.13 -6.39 0.90
N GLY A 256 7.59 -6.52 -0.34
CA GLY A 256 6.84 -6.03 -1.50
C GLY A 256 5.60 -6.88 -1.73
N ILE A 257 5.82 -8.16 -2.04
CA ILE A 257 4.78 -9.15 -2.29
C ILE A 257 5.10 -10.41 -1.47
N LEU A 258 4.14 -10.90 -0.70
CA LEU A 258 4.24 -12.09 0.14
C LEU A 258 3.22 -13.15 -0.32
N LEU A 259 3.70 -14.37 -0.54
CA LEU A 259 2.91 -15.57 -0.83
C LEU A 259 3.10 -16.55 0.33
N PHE A 260 2.00 -16.96 0.97
CA PHE A 260 1.99 -18.00 1.98
C PHE A 260 0.94 -19.06 1.63
N ASP A 261 1.35 -20.30 1.35
CA ASP A 261 0.47 -21.37 0.86
C ASP A 261 -0.36 -20.95 -0.37
N VAL A 262 0.30 -20.32 -1.35
CA VAL A 262 -0.34 -19.91 -2.62
C VAL A 262 -0.08 -20.96 -3.69
N ARG A 263 -1.09 -21.26 -4.50
CA ARG A 263 -0.99 -22.31 -5.54
C ARG A 263 -1.45 -21.87 -6.92
N ASP A 264 -0.80 -22.39 -7.95
CA ASP A 264 -1.22 -22.29 -9.35
C ASP A 264 -1.55 -20.86 -9.80
N SER A 265 -0.79 -19.88 -9.29
CA SER A 265 -1.06 -18.45 -9.46
C SER A 265 -0.01 -17.75 -10.31
N LEU A 266 -0.39 -16.63 -10.93
CA LEU A 266 0.47 -15.80 -11.78
C LEU A 266 0.83 -14.50 -11.05
N PHE A 267 2.12 -14.21 -10.98
CA PHE A 267 2.67 -12.94 -10.51
C PHE A 267 3.51 -12.36 -11.63
N ALA A 268 2.95 -11.41 -12.39
CA ALA A 268 3.63 -10.90 -13.58
C ALA A 268 3.70 -9.39 -13.70
N ASP A 269 4.76 -8.89 -14.33
CA ASP A 269 4.90 -7.47 -14.69
C ASP A 269 4.75 -6.50 -13.50
N ASN A 270 5.06 -6.96 -12.27
CA ASN A 270 5.01 -6.12 -11.08
C ASN A 270 6.34 -5.39 -10.88
N ILE A 271 6.26 -4.16 -10.37
CA ILE A 271 7.42 -3.38 -9.93
C ILE A 271 7.50 -3.46 -8.41
N VAL A 272 8.57 -4.09 -7.91
CA VAL A 272 8.81 -4.31 -6.50
C VAL A 272 10.16 -3.73 -6.12
N GLU A 273 10.14 -2.54 -5.51
CA GLU A 273 11.35 -1.73 -5.30
C GLU A 273 11.56 -1.33 -3.84
N GLY A 274 12.80 -1.43 -3.36
CA GLY A 274 13.21 -0.75 -2.12
C GLY A 274 12.65 -1.37 -0.84
N ASN A 275 12.34 -2.67 -0.86
CA ASN A 275 11.80 -3.41 0.29
C ASN A 275 12.88 -4.25 0.97
N ARG A 276 12.63 -4.71 2.20
CA ARG A 276 13.55 -5.64 2.88
C ARG A 276 13.57 -7.00 2.18
N VAL A 277 12.43 -7.46 1.70
CA VAL A 277 12.30 -8.58 0.76
C VAL A 277 11.38 -8.15 -0.37
N GLY A 278 11.77 -8.33 -1.63
CA GLY A 278 10.91 -8.03 -2.78
C GLY A 278 9.74 -9.00 -2.83
N PHE A 279 10.02 -10.25 -3.20
CA PHE A 279 9.10 -11.37 -3.13
C PHE A 279 9.47 -12.31 -2.00
N TYR A 280 8.52 -12.59 -1.11
CA TYR A 280 8.66 -13.60 -0.07
C TYR A 280 7.70 -14.75 -0.36
N VAL A 281 8.23 -15.94 -0.63
CA VAL A 281 7.48 -17.11 -1.11
C VAL A 281 7.65 -18.24 -0.12
N GLU A 282 6.60 -18.55 0.63
CA GLU A 282 6.61 -19.57 1.68
C GLU A 282 5.49 -20.59 1.47
N GLU A 283 5.82 -21.88 1.62
CA GLU A 283 4.88 -23.01 1.47
C GLU A 283 4.05 -22.98 0.16
N SER A 284 4.57 -22.35 -0.89
CA SER A 284 3.82 -22.01 -2.11
C SER A 284 4.27 -22.87 -3.29
N HIS A 285 3.32 -23.27 -4.15
CA HIS A 285 3.54 -24.33 -5.14
C HIS A 285 2.92 -24.02 -6.50
N GLY A 286 3.59 -24.39 -7.59
CA GLY A 286 2.98 -24.28 -8.94
C GLY A 286 2.78 -22.85 -9.43
N ASN A 287 3.39 -21.85 -8.79
CA ASN A 287 3.20 -20.44 -9.18
C ASN A 287 4.19 -20.03 -10.27
N ARG A 288 3.80 -19.03 -11.06
CA ARG A 288 4.66 -18.40 -12.06
C ARG A 288 4.95 -16.96 -11.68
N ILE A 289 6.23 -16.65 -11.45
CA ILE A 289 6.74 -15.31 -11.15
C ILE A 289 7.53 -14.86 -12.39
N THR A 290 6.97 -13.97 -13.21
CA THR A 290 7.56 -13.64 -14.51
C THR A 290 7.44 -12.17 -14.93
N GLY A 291 8.43 -11.63 -15.65
CA GLY A 291 8.34 -10.25 -16.14
C GLY A 291 8.42 -9.17 -15.06
N ASN A 292 8.70 -9.52 -13.80
CA ASN A 292 8.72 -8.56 -12.70
C ASN A 292 10.02 -7.75 -12.67
N GLU A 293 9.92 -6.48 -12.28
CA GLU A 293 11.07 -5.64 -11.96
C GLU A 293 11.33 -5.69 -10.45
N ILE A 294 12.32 -6.47 -10.03
CA ILE A 294 12.67 -6.71 -8.63
C ILE A 294 13.96 -5.95 -8.32
N ARG A 295 13.81 -4.72 -7.83
CA ARG A 295 14.90 -3.74 -7.80
C ARG A 295 15.20 -3.18 -6.42
N GLN A 296 16.47 -2.92 -6.13
CA GLN A 296 16.88 -2.18 -4.93
C GLN A 296 16.35 -2.77 -3.61
N ASN A 297 16.02 -4.05 -3.58
CA ASN A 297 15.56 -4.74 -2.37
C ASN A 297 16.78 -5.26 -1.60
N TYR A 298 16.65 -5.45 -0.29
CA TYR A 298 17.71 -6.11 0.47
C TYR A 298 17.79 -7.62 0.12
N ILE A 299 16.66 -8.28 -0.12
CA ILE A 299 16.61 -9.58 -0.80
C ILE A 299 15.60 -9.44 -1.94
N GLY A 300 15.97 -9.80 -3.17
CA GLY A 300 15.06 -9.75 -4.31
C GLY A 300 13.92 -10.76 -4.14
N VAL A 301 14.25 -12.05 -4.11
CA VAL A 301 13.31 -13.16 -3.88
C VAL A 301 13.79 -14.05 -2.75
N GLN A 302 12.93 -14.35 -1.78
CA GLN A 302 13.19 -15.32 -0.71
C GLN A 302 12.20 -16.48 -0.84
N ILE A 303 12.71 -17.71 -0.96
CA ILE A 303 11.89 -18.92 -1.15
C ILE A 303 12.11 -19.88 0.03
N LEU A 304 11.03 -20.28 0.69
CA LEU A 304 11.05 -21.16 1.85
C LEU A 304 10.04 -22.30 1.68
N SER A 305 10.47 -23.54 1.88
CA SER A 305 9.62 -24.73 1.87
C SER A 305 8.65 -24.79 0.68
N SER A 306 9.09 -24.35 -0.50
CA SER A 306 8.26 -24.15 -1.69
C SER A 306 8.82 -24.92 -2.87
N ALA A 307 7.96 -25.46 -3.74
CA ALA A 307 8.40 -26.29 -4.86
C ALA A 307 7.50 -26.15 -6.09
N GLY A 308 8.04 -26.44 -7.28
CA GLY A 308 7.29 -26.41 -8.53
C GLY A 308 6.90 -25.00 -9.00
N ASN A 309 7.54 -23.95 -8.46
CA ASN A 309 7.36 -22.59 -8.95
C ASN A 309 8.31 -22.32 -10.13
N LEU A 310 7.86 -21.50 -11.08
CA LEU A 310 8.63 -21.04 -12.24
C LEU A 310 8.96 -19.56 -12.08
N ILE A 311 10.25 -19.23 -12.02
CA ILE A 311 10.76 -17.87 -11.90
C ILE A 311 11.53 -17.54 -13.19
N GLU A 312 10.91 -16.77 -14.09
CA GLU A 312 11.48 -16.53 -15.41
C GLU A 312 11.29 -15.11 -15.92
N ARG A 313 12.24 -14.59 -16.70
CA ARG A 313 12.11 -13.28 -17.36
C ARG A 313 11.91 -12.11 -16.40
N ASN A 314 12.38 -12.24 -15.16
CA ASN A 314 12.39 -11.13 -14.20
C ASN A 314 13.69 -10.34 -14.33
N VAL A 315 13.65 -9.07 -13.91
CA VAL A 315 14.81 -8.18 -13.82
C VAL A 315 15.22 -8.05 -12.36
N PHE A 316 16.37 -8.61 -12.00
CA PHE A 316 17.02 -8.41 -10.71
C PHE A 316 18.08 -7.33 -10.86
N ALA A 317 17.86 -6.17 -10.24
CA ALA A 317 18.80 -5.04 -10.37
C ALA A 317 18.97 -4.26 -9.06
N GLY A 318 20.22 -4.09 -8.65
CA GLY A 318 20.61 -3.33 -7.46
C GLY A 318 20.14 -3.95 -6.15
N ASN A 319 19.76 -5.23 -6.13
CA ASN A 319 19.45 -5.92 -4.88
C ASN A 319 20.73 -6.19 -4.09
N VAL A 320 20.59 -6.33 -2.77
CA VAL A 320 21.73 -6.72 -1.93
C VAL A 320 22.02 -8.22 -2.11
N ALA A 321 20.98 -9.04 -2.10
CA ALA A 321 21.04 -10.41 -2.57
C ALA A 321 19.88 -10.63 -3.55
N ASP A 322 20.14 -11.13 -4.74
CA ASP A 322 19.07 -11.25 -5.75
C ASP A 322 18.04 -12.31 -5.39
N ALA A 323 18.48 -13.47 -4.90
CA ALA A 323 17.58 -14.52 -4.47
C ALA A 323 18.18 -15.38 -3.34
N GLU A 324 17.31 -16.06 -2.60
CA GLU A 324 17.65 -17.19 -1.73
C GLU A 324 16.57 -18.24 -1.71
N ALA A 325 16.99 -19.48 -1.44
CA ALA A 325 16.10 -20.62 -1.34
C ALA A 325 16.53 -21.54 -0.18
N VAL A 326 15.57 -21.91 0.67
CA VAL A 326 15.74 -22.85 1.79
C VAL A 326 14.67 -23.92 1.70
N ASP A 327 15.08 -25.20 1.76
CA ASP A 327 14.18 -26.36 1.67
C ASP A 327 13.20 -26.30 0.48
N SER A 328 13.66 -25.72 -0.64
CA SER A 328 12.83 -25.34 -1.79
C SER A 328 13.33 -25.97 -3.09
N ALA A 329 13.58 -27.27 -3.06
CA ALA A 329 13.98 -28.03 -4.24
C ALA A 329 12.82 -28.17 -5.24
N GLY A 330 13.14 -28.28 -6.54
CA GLY A 330 12.14 -28.48 -7.59
C GLY A 330 11.46 -27.20 -8.07
N ASN A 331 11.99 -26.02 -7.74
CA ASN A 331 11.66 -24.78 -8.45
C ASN A 331 12.51 -24.66 -9.72
N GLU A 332 11.96 -24.02 -10.75
CA GLU A 332 12.63 -23.75 -12.02
C GLU A 332 12.96 -22.26 -12.10
N VAL A 333 14.23 -21.94 -12.32
CA VAL A 333 14.70 -20.57 -12.55
C VAL A 333 15.36 -20.55 -13.93
N ARG A 334 14.88 -19.69 -14.82
CA ARG A 334 15.49 -19.55 -16.15
C ARG A 334 15.21 -18.19 -16.76
N GLU A 335 16.07 -17.74 -17.66
CA GLU A 335 15.84 -16.55 -18.48
C GLU A 335 15.56 -15.30 -17.65
N ASN A 336 16.13 -15.16 -16.44
CA ASN A 336 16.10 -13.89 -15.72
C ASN A 336 17.34 -13.07 -16.05
N TYR A 337 17.21 -11.76 -15.95
CA TYR A 337 18.34 -10.84 -16.02
C TYR A 337 18.84 -10.52 -14.62
N TRP A 338 20.15 -10.63 -14.41
CA TRP A 338 20.83 -10.40 -13.13
C TRP A 338 21.94 -9.37 -13.37
N ASP A 339 21.82 -8.17 -12.80
CA ASP A 339 22.72 -7.05 -13.12
C ASP A 339 24.19 -7.28 -12.73
N ALA A 340 24.45 -8.10 -11.71
CA ALA A 340 25.79 -8.46 -11.26
C ALA A 340 26.37 -9.69 -11.99
N PHE A 341 25.60 -10.40 -12.80
CA PHE A 341 26.04 -11.63 -13.46
C PHE A 341 26.88 -11.33 -14.70
N ALA A 342 28.08 -11.93 -14.75
CA ALA A 342 28.97 -11.89 -15.89
C ALA A 342 28.95 -13.23 -16.65
N GLY A 343 27.98 -13.37 -17.55
CA GLY A 343 27.78 -14.55 -18.37
C GLY A 343 28.66 -14.64 -19.62
N LEU A 344 28.45 -15.71 -20.39
CA LEU A 344 29.06 -15.92 -21.72
C LEU A 344 27.95 -16.34 -22.67
N ASP A 345 27.82 -15.65 -23.80
CA ASP A 345 26.90 -15.98 -24.89
C ASP A 345 27.74 -16.23 -26.15
N ALA A 346 28.04 -17.50 -26.43
CA ALA A 346 28.93 -17.88 -27.52
C ALA A 346 28.22 -18.01 -28.88
N ASP A 347 26.91 -18.26 -28.89
CA ASP A 347 26.11 -18.44 -30.10
C ASP A 347 25.30 -17.20 -30.51
N GLY A 348 25.22 -16.20 -29.63
CA GLY A 348 24.60 -14.90 -29.87
C GLY A 348 23.07 -14.93 -29.77
N ASP A 349 22.49 -15.88 -29.03
CA ASP A 349 21.03 -16.01 -28.87
C ASP A 349 20.46 -15.08 -27.78
N GLY A 350 21.31 -14.33 -27.06
CA GLY A 350 20.94 -13.40 -25.99
C GLY A 350 20.84 -14.05 -24.61
N ARG A 351 21.15 -15.34 -24.48
CA ARG A 351 21.19 -16.08 -23.21
C ARG A 351 22.62 -16.54 -22.91
N SER A 352 22.93 -16.65 -21.63
CA SER A 352 24.22 -17.16 -21.18
C SER A 352 24.26 -18.68 -21.26
N ASP A 353 25.33 -19.20 -21.87
CA ASP A 353 25.74 -20.61 -21.86
C ASP A 353 26.17 -21.10 -20.46
N LEU A 354 26.44 -20.16 -19.55
CA LEU A 354 26.79 -20.42 -18.15
C LEU A 354 25.57 -20.20 -17.25
N PRO A 355 25.29 -21.12 -16.30
CA PRO A 355 24.23 -20.92 -15.32
C PRO A 355 24.62 -19.85 -14.29
N ASN A 356 23.63 -19.14 -13.76
CA ASN A 356 23.82 -18.24 -12.63
C ASN A 356 23.37 -18.91 -11.32
N PRO A 357 24.30 -19.28 -10.41
CA PRO A 357 23.93 -19.93 -9.17
C PRO A 357 23.42 -18.91 -8.13
N VAL A 358 22.28 -19.18 -7.50
CA VAL A 358 21.72 -18.39 -6.41
C VAL A 358 22.56 -18.63 -5.15
N ASN A 359 23.52 -17.74 -4.90
CA ASN A 359 24.54 -17.92 -3.87
C ASN A 359 24.02 -17.53 -2.47
N PRO A 360 23.90 -18.47 -1.51
CA PRO A 360 23.40 -18.15 -0.17
C PRO A 360 24.48 -17.55 0.75
N PHE A 361 25.70 -17.32 0.25
CA PHE A 361 26.85 -16.88 1.05
C PHE A 361 26.55 -15.64 1.91
N PHE A 362 26.09 -14.56 1.27
CA PHE A 362 25.88 -13.29 1.96
C PHE A 362 24.84 -13.42 3.08
N LEU A 363 23.80 -14.21 2.84
CA LEU A 363 22.69 -14.39 3.78
C LEU A 363 23.07 -15.29 4.94
N LYS A 364 23.80 -16.39 4.68
CA LYS A 364 24.39 -17.22 5.74
C LYS A 364 25.36 -16.43 6.62
N LEU A 365 26.21 -15.61 6.02
CA LEU A 365 27.18 -14.79 6.76
C LEU A 365 26.48 -13.75 7.64
N THR A 366 25.54 -12.99 7.06
CA THR A 366 24.83 -11.93 7.78
C THR A 366 23.82 -12.48 8.80
N GLY A 367 23.27 -13.67 8.58
CA GLY A 367 22.47 -14.39 9.57
C GLY A 367 23.30 -14.82 10.79
N ALA A 368 24.54 -15.28 10.57
CA ALA A 368 25.43 -15.66 11.67
C ALA A 368 26.02 -14.45 12.40
N VAL A 369 26.41 -13.41 11.66
CA VAL A 369 27.04 -12.20 12.19
C VAL A 369 26.46 -10.96 11.47
N PRO A 370 25.41 -10.33 12.01
CA PRO A 370 24.70 -9.21 11.36
C PRO A 370 25.57 -8.01 10.98
N ALA A 371 26.67 -7.78 11.70
CA ALA A 371 27.59 -6.68 11.42
C ALA A 371 28.22 -6.74 10.00
N PHE A 372 28.24 -7.92 9.34
CA PHE A 372 28.76 -8.03 7.98
C PHE A 372 27.90 -7.32 6.92
N GLN A 373 26.66 -6.95 7.25
CA GLN A 373 25.81 -6.14 6.38
C GLN A 373 26.48 -4.82 5.98
N LEU A 374 27.31 -4.24 6.88
CA LEU A 374 28.05 -2.99 6.62
C LEU A 374 29.10 -3.11 5.52
N PHE A 375 29.52 -4.34 5.17
CA PHE A 375 30.53 -4.59 4.16
C PHE A 375 29.93 -5.04 2.82
N PHE A 376 28.61 -4.90 2.64
CA PHE A 376 27.96 -5.22 1.38
C PHE A 376 28.61 -4.47 0.20
N GLY A 377 28.79 -5.16 -0.93
CA GLY A 377 29.45 -4.63 -2.12
C GLY A 377 30.95 -4.33 -1.94
N SER A 378 31.54 -4.60 -0.78
CA SER A 378 32.98 -4.39 -0.59
C SER A 378 33.79 -5.45 -1.35
N PRO A 379 35.00 -5.11 -1.85
CA PRO A 379 35.86 -6.07 -2.54
C PRO A 379 36.20 -7.31 -1.69
N GLY A 380 36.27 -7.15 -0.37
CA GLY A 380 36.51 -8.27 0.55
C GLY A 380 35.35 -9.26 0.60
N MET A 381 34.11 -8.76 0.51
CA MET A 381 32.92 -9.62 0.45
C MET A 381 32.86 -10.41 -0.85
N ALA A 382 33.10 -9.77 -1.99
CA ALA A 382 33.16 -10.46 -3.29
C ALA A 382 34.27 -11.55 -3.31
N PHE A 383 35.42 -11.27 -2.70
CA PHE A 383 36.47 -12.28 -2.56
C PHE A 383 36.05 -13.48 -1.70
N LEU A 384 35.47 -13.23 -0.53
CA LEU A 384 35.00 -14.31 0.36
C LEU A 384 33.87 -15.13 -0.27
N GLU A 385 32.99 -14.46 -1.00
CA GLU A 385 31.93 -15.10 -1.78
C GLU A 385 32.50 -16.06 -2.82
N GLY A 386 33.54 -15.64 -3.56
CA GLY A 386 34.22 -16.51 -4.53
C GLY A 386 34.90 -17.75 -3.92
N LEU A 387 35.23 -17.71 -2.62
CA LEU A 387 35.74 -18.87 -1.89
C LEU A 387 34.63 -19.80 -1.37
N TYR A 388 33.38 -19.36 -1.41
CA TYR A 388 32.24 -20.13 -0.93
C TYR A 388 31.78 -21.13 -1.99
N ALA A 389 32.32 -22.36 -1.92
CA ALA A 389 31.99 -23.45 -2.85
C ALA A 389 31.19 -24.61 -2.21
N SER A 390 30.92 -24.53 -0.91
CA SER A 390 30.29 -25.63 -0.17
C SER A 390 28.83 -25.84 -0.57
N GLY A 391 28.48 -27.08 -0.95
CA GLY A 391 27.10 -27.48 -1.24
C GLY A 391 26.52 -26.92 -2.53
N ARG A 392 27.36 -26.46 -3.48
CA ARG A 392 26.93 -25.89 -4.76
C ARG A 392 25.92 -26.77 -5.53
N GLU A 393 26.08 -28.09 -5.47
CA GLU A 393 25.18 -29.02 -6.17
C GLU A 393 23.72 -28.96 -5.69
N ALA A 394 23.45 -28.33 -4.55
CA ALA A 394 22.11 -28.15 -4.00
C ALA A 394 21.59 -26.71 -4.15
N TRP A 395 22.33 -25.82 -4.80
CA TRP A 395 21.89 -24.44 -4.98
C TRP A 395 20.85 -24.38 -6.09
N LEU A 396 19.93 -23.42 -5.96
CA LEU A 396 19.07 -23.04 -7.06
C LEU A 396 19.92 -22.33 -8.12
N GLU A 397 19.71 -22.60 -9.39
CA GLU A 397 20.49 -21.98 -10.47
C GLU A 397 19.54 -21.52 -11.57
N ASP A 398 19.79 -20.33 -12.12
CA ASP A 398 19.19 -19.91 -13.39
C ASP A 398 19.92 -20.61 -14.53
N ALA A 399 19.20 -21.47 -15.26
CA ALA A 399 19.78 -22.35 -16.27
C ALA A 399 20.20 -21.63 -17.55
N ALA A 400 19.62 -20.46 -17.84
CA ALA A 400 19.92 -19.69 -19.05
C ALA A 400 19.68 -18.19 -18.79
N PRO A 401 20.53 -17.53 -17.98
CA PRO A 401 20.39 -16.11 -17.67
C PRO A 401 20.35 -15.25 -18.92
N LEU A 402 19.54 -14.20 -18.94
CA LEU A 402 19.54 -13.23 -20.05
C LEU A 402 20.77 -12.32 -19.97
N MET A 403 21.38 -12.04 -21.13
CA MET A 403 22.52 -11.13 -21.25
C MET A 403 22.12 -9.66 -21.16
N GLU A 404 20.89 -9.34 -21.54
CA GLU A 404 20.29 -8.01 -21.48
C GLU A 404 18.92 -8.09 -20.79
N PRO A 405 18.45 -7.02 -20.13
CA PRO A 405 17.11 -7.01 -19.56
C PRO A 405 16.07 -7.25 -20.66
N PRO A 406 15.02 -8.05 -20.41
CA PRO A 406 13.96 -8.27 -21.39
C PRO A 406 13.29 -6.95 -21.76
N GLU A 407 13.00 -6.75 -23.06
CA GLU A 407 12.24 -5.60 -23.54
C GLU A 407 10.88 -5.54 -22.81
N THR A 408 10.69 -4.52 -21.96
CA THR A 408 9.41 -4.31 -21.28
C THR A 408 8.40 -3.74 -22.27
N ALA A 409 7.18 -4.26 -22.26
CA ALA A 409 6.05 -3.66 -22.96
C ALA A 409 5.64 -2.36 -22.25
N GLY A 410 6.43 -1.30 -22.41
CA GLY A 410 6.24 -0.05 -21.69
C GLY A 410 7.30 1.01 -21.88
N ASP A 411 8.45 0.67 -22.49
CA ASP A 411 9.41 1.69 -22.93
C ASP A 411 8.82 2.44 -24.14
N ASP A 412 8.08 3.51 -23.84
CA ASP A 412 7.77 4.58 -24.79
C ASP A 412 9.09 5.05 -25.43
N PRO A 413 9.32 4.86 -26.74
CA PRO A 413 10.55 5.30 -27.40
C PRO A 413 10.72 6.81 -27.35
N ASP A 414 9.66 7.57 -27.00
CA ASP A 414 9.64 9.03 -26.88
C ASP A 414 9.61 9.54 -25.43
N GLY A 415 9.69 8.65 -24.44
CA GLY A 415 9.86 8.99 -23.04
C GLY A 415 11.26 9.58 -22.81
N ARG A 416 11.40 10.90 -22.93
CA ARG A 416 12.66 11.64 -22.68
C ARG A 416 13.30 11.20 -21.37
N ARG A 417 14.22 10.23 -21.43
CA ARG A 417 15.29 10.08 -20.44
C ARG A 417 15.92 11.47 -20.31
N PRO A 418 16.03 12.07 -19.11
CA PRO A 418 16.82 13.28 -18.96
C PRO A 418 18.20 12.92 -19.51
N SER A 419 18.58 13.53 -20.63
CA SER A 419 19.77 13.14 -21.41
C SER A 419 20.92 12.88 -20.44
N ASP A 420 21.72 11.84 -20.65
CA ASP A 420 22.86 11.51 -19.77
C ASP A 420 23.78 12.73 -19.51
N ALA A 421 23.77 13.71 -20.43
CA ALA A 421 24.38 15.02 -20.27
C ALA A 421 23.81 15.88 -19.10
N ALA A 422 22.50 15.88 -18.88
CA ALA A 422 21.85 16.60 -17.77
C ALA A 422 22.13 15.95 -16.42
N ALA A 423 22.07 14.61 -16.36
CA ALA A 423 22.46 13.86 -15.16
C ALA A 423 23.97 14.02 -14.88
N GLY A 424 24.81 13.96 -15.90
CA GLY A 424 26.24 14.22 -15.81
C GLY A 424 26.56 15.65 -15.38
N ALA A 425 25.83 16.64 -15.88
CA ALA A 425 25.98 18.04 -15.47
C ALA A 425 25.60 18.24 -13.99
N LEU A 426 24.48 17.65 -13.54
CA LEU A 426 24.09 17.67 -12.13
C LEU A 426 25.14 16.98 -11.25
N GLY A 427 25.66 15.82 -11.66
CA GLY A 427 26.73 15.12 -10.96
C GLY A 427 28.00 15.96 -10.82
N LEU A 428 28.43 16.62 -11.90
CA LEU A 428 29.58 17.53 -11.89
C LEU A 428 29.36 18.76 -10.99
N THR A 429 28.15 19.32 -10.97
CA THR A 429 27.83 20.44 -10.08
C THR A 429 27.84 20.04 -8.60
N LEU A 430 27.31 18.87 -8.27
CA LEU A 430 27.34 18.34 -6.90
C LEU A 430 28.77 18.01 -6.46
N LEU A 431 29.58 17.42 -7.34
CA LEU A 431 31.00 17.15 -7.09
C LEU A 431 31.77 18.46 -6.85
N ALA A 432 31.57 19.47 -7.69
CA ALA A 432 32.20 20.78 -7.53
C ALA A 432 31.77 21.46 -6.21
N ALA A 433 30.49 21.38 -5.86
CA ALA A 433 29.98 21.90 -4.59
C ALA A 433 30.61 21.17 -3.39
N ALA A 434 30.75 19.84 -3.44
CA ALA A 434 31.40 19.06 -2.39
C ALA A 434 32.89 19.43 -2.23
N VAL A 435 33.62 19.54 -3.34
CA VAL A 435 35.04 19.95 -3.34
C VAL A 435 35.20 21.36 -2.78
N LEU A 436 34.34 22.31 -3.19
CA LEU A 436 34.36 23.68 -2.68
C LEU A 436 34.03 23.73 -1.18
N ASN A 437 33.10 22.90 -0.72
CA ASN A 437 32.74 22.82 0.70
C ASN A 437 33.91 22.26 1.53
N ILE A 438 34.52 21.15 1.08
CA ILE A 438 35.71 20.56 1.70
C ILE A 438 36.88 21.56 1.73
N TRP A 439 37.10 22.28 0.64
CA TRP A 439 38.17 23.29 0.57
C TRP A 439 37.89 24.48 1.50
N TYR A 440 36.67 25.02 1.46
CA TYR A 440 36.30 26.21 2.23
C TYR A 440 36.27 25.94 3.73
N TRP A 441 35.81 24.76 4.16
CA TRP A 441 35.67 24.42 5.58
C TRP A 441 36.83 23.60 6.15
N GLY A 442 37.51 22.79 5.32
CA GLY A 442 38.61 21.93 5.73
C GLY A 442 39.98 22.62 5.73
N LEU A 443 40.28 23.47 4.73
CA LEU A 443 41.61 24.09 4.58
C LEU A 443 41.71 25.49 5.20
N ARG A 444 40.60 26.16 5.52
CA ARG A 444 40.63 27.45 6.26
C ARG A 444 40.72 27.31 7.78
N ARG A 445 40.71 26.06 8.29
CA ARG A 445 40.86 25.76 9.73
C ARG A 445 42.19 25.07 10.07
N SER A 446 43.13 24.98 9.12
CA SER A 446 44.51 24.51 9.35
C SER A 446 45.46 25.69 9.51
#